data_AF-A0A849QQE0-F1
#
_entry.id   AF-A0A849QQE0-F1
#
_cell.length_a   1.000
_cell.length_b   1.000
_cell.length_c   1.000
_cell.angle_alpha   90.00
_cell.angle_beta   90.00
_cell.angle_gamma   90.00
#
_symmetry.space_group_name_H-M   'P 1'
#
loop_
_entity.id
_entity.type
_entity.pdbx_description
1 polymer ?
#
loop_
_entity_poly.entity_id
_entity_poly.type
_entity_poly.pdbx_seq_one_letter_code
_entity_poly.pdbx_strand_id
1 'polypeptide(L)'
;RYMPDAHIAGVQVQKMVTGGKEVIIGMNRDVQFGPLLMFGLGGTYVEFLKDVSFAVAPINKDNAKHMVASIKTYPLLAGVRGEEPSDIDSIVDTLTKVSQMVVDFPQILEFEINPLMVLPDGQGCVAMDIRLTLGDE
;
A
#
# COMPACT_ATOMS: atom_id res chain seq x y z
N ARG A 1 15.81 -14.21 -21.69
CA ARG A 1 15.13 -15.34 -22.37
C ARG A 1 14.00 -14.72 -23.20
N TYR A 2 13.95 -14.97 -24.51
CA TYR A 2 12.87 -14.42 -25.35
C TYR A 2 11.58 -15.22 -25.15
N MET A 3 10.42 -14.55 -25.16
CA MET A 3 9.10 -15.16 -25.08
C MET A 3 8.33 -14.87 -26.39
N PRO A 4 8.68 -15.53 -27.51
CA PRO A 4 8.08 -15.24 -28.82
C PRO A 4 6.57 -15.55 -28.86
N ASP A 5 6.10 -16.44 -28.00
CA ASP A 5 4.70 -16.87 -27.91
C ASP A 5 3.89 -16.08 -26.86
N ALA A 6 4.46 -15.00 -26.30
CA ALA A 6 3.75 -14.19 -25.31
C ALA A 6 2.54 -13.49 -25.94
N HIS A 7 1.38 -13.63 -25.30
CA HIS A 7 0.20 -12.85 -25.68
C HIS A 7 0.32 -11.43 -25.13
N ILE A 8 0.48 -10.45 -26.02
CA ILE A 8 0.54 -9.03 -25.67
C ILE A 8 -0.84 -8.42 -25.84
N ALA A 9 -1.54 -8.18 -24.72
CA ALA A 9 -2.86 -7.55 -24.74
C ALA A 9 -2.82 -6.07 -25.15
N GLY A 10 -1.69 -5.39 -24.92
CA GLY A 10 -1.49 -3.99 -25.25
C GLY A 10 -0.31 -3.38 -24.50
N VAL A 11 -0.20 -2.05 -24.57
CA VAL A 11 0.77 -1.25 -23.82
C VAL A 11 0.03 -0.18 -23.03
N GLN A 12 0.29 -0.10 -21.73
CA GLN A 12 -0.26 0.94 -20.87
C GLN A 12 0.65 2.17 -20.88
N VAL A 13 0.09 3.33 -21.21
CA VAL A 13 0.77 4.62 -21.09
C VAL A 13 0.28 5.29 -19.82
N GLN A 14 1.20 5.61 -18.91
CA GLN A 14 0.89 6.25 -17.63
C GLN A 14 1.68 7.55 -17.48
N LYS A 15 1.18 8.45 -16.63
CA LYS A 15 1.91 9.66 -16.23
C LYS A 15 3.16 9.27 -15.44
N MET A 16 4.30 9.86 -15.75
CA MET A 16 5.51 9.76 -14.92
C MET A 16 5.28 10.51 -13.60
N VAL A 17 5.25 9.80 -12.48
CA VAL A 17 5.23 10.38 -11.14
C VAL A 17 6.67 10.57 -10.67
N THR A 18 6.98 11.73 -10.11
CA THR A 18 8.33 12.08 -9.64
C THR A 18 8.26 12.67 -8.25
N GLY A 19 9.20 12.31 -7.39
CA GLY A 19 9.21 12.71 -5.99
C GLY A 19 8.18 11.95 -5.15
N GLY A 20 8.17 12.23 -3.85
CA GLY A 20 7.37 11.50 -2.86
C GLY A 20 8.15 10.38 -2.16
N LYS A 21 7.47 9.73 -1.22
CA LYS A 21 7.98 8.59 -0.45
C LYS A 21 7.17 7.35 -0.81
N GLU A 22 7.87 6.25 -1.04
CA GLU A 22 7.23 4.98 -1.33
C GLU A 22 6.73 4.35 -0.02
N VAL A 23 5.50 3.85 -0.03
CA VAL A 23 4.92 3.00 1.01
C VAL A 23 4.33 1.75 0.37
N ILE A 24 4.05 0.74 1.19
CA ILE A 24 3.37 -0.49 0.80
C ILE A 24 2.08 -0.63 1.60
N ILE A 25 1.00 -1.01 0.91
CA ILE A 25 -0.25 -1.45 1.52
C ILE A 25 -0.53 -2.84 1.01
N GLY A 26 -0.61 -3.81 1.91
CA GLY A 26 -0.88 -5.20 1.59
C GLY A 26 -2.09 -5.74 2.32
N MET A 27 -2.62 -6.84 1.83
CA MET A 27 -3.62 -7.67 2.47
C MET A 27 -3.40 -9.13 2.09
N ASN A 28 -3.44 -10.01 3.08
CA ASN A 28 -3.60 -11.44 2.87
C ASN A 28 -4.78 -11.96 3.70
N ARG A 29 -5.54 -12.92 3.18
CA ARG A 29 -6.58 -13.61 3.94
C ARG A 29 -5.96 -14.69 4.83
N ASP A 30 -5.74 -14.33 6.09
CA ASP A 30 -5.31 -15.25 7.13
C ASP A 30 -6.43 -16.25 7.48
N VAL A 31 -6.03 -17.50 7.73
CA VAL A 31 -6.96 -18.61 7.98
C VAL A 31 -7.73 -18.50 9.31
N GLN A 32 -7.22 -17.74 10.27
CA GLN A 32 -7.85 -17.51 11.57
C GLN A 32 -8.53 -16.14 11.64
N PHE A 33 -7.87 -15.11 11.12
CA PHE A 33 -8.31 -13.72 11.29
C PHE A 33 -9.07 -13.13 10.10
N GLY A 34 -9.08 -13.79 8.94
CA GLY A 34 -9.64 -13.23 7.72
C GLY A 34 -8.70 -12.18 7.11
N PRO A 35 -9.21 -11.08 6.52
CA PRO A 35 -8.37 -10.12 5.80
C PRO A 35 -7.44 -9.37 6.76
N LEU A 36 -6.15 -9.70 6.71
CA LEU A 36 -5.10 -9.10 7.50
C LEU A 36 -4.38 -8.05 6.66
N LEU A 37 -4.59 -6.78 6.99
CA LEU A 37 -3.94 -5.64 6.34
C LEU A 37 -2.52 -5.47 6.86
N MET A 38 -1.65 -4.99 5.99
CA MET A 38 -0.27 -4.62 6.26
C MET A 38 -0.01 -3.20 5.74
N PHE A 39 0.72 -2.41 6.53
CA PHE A 39 1.28 -1.13 6.10
C PHE A 39 2.76 -1.07 6.42
N GLY A 40 3.56 -0.48 5.53
CA GLY A 40 4.99 -0.27 5.76
C GLY A 40 5.54 0.83 4.86
N LEU A 41 6.75 1.29 5.18
CA LEU A 41 7.52 2.11 4.26
C LEU A 41 8.01 1.23 3.09
N GLY A 42 8.05 1.76 1.87
CA GLY A 42 8.50 1.07 0.68
C GLY A 42 10.00 1.26 0.42
N GLY A 43 10.47 0.72 -0.70
CA GLY A 43 11.86 0.82 -1.12
C GLY A 43 12.77 -0.28 -0.59
N THR A 44 13.94 -0.40 -1.20
CA THR A 44 14.84 -1.56 -1.09
C THR A 44 15.35 -1.84 0.33
N TYR A 45 15.39 -0.84 1.21
CA TYR A 45 15.92 -1.01 2.57
C TYR A 45 14.87 -1.50 3.57
N VAL A 46 13.58 -1.32 3.31
CA VAL A 46 12.53 -1.60 4.30
C VAL A 46 12.10 -3.08 4.28
N GLU A 47 12.18 -3.76 3.14
CA GLU A 47 12.01 -5.22 3.04
C GLU A 47 12.96 -5.97 4.00
N PHE A 48 14.16 -5.44 4.23
CA PHE A 48 15.12 -5.99 5.20
C PHE A 48 14.80 -5.63 6.65
N LEU A 49 14.26 -4.44 6.90
CA LEU A 49 13.96 -3.94 8.24
C LEU A 49 12.72 -4.60 8.86
N LYS A 50 11.83 -5.19 8.04
CA LYS A 50 10.54 -5.75 8.46
C LYS A 50 9.73 -4.75 9.29
N ASP A 51 9.82 -3.48 8.93
CA ASP A 51 9.16 -2.38 9.63
C ASP A 51 7.75 -2.17 9.08
N VAL A 52 6.85 -3.02 9.58
CA VAL A 52 5.46 -3.08 9.12
C VAL A 52 4.51 -3.09 10.31
N SER A 53 3.30 -2.61 10.09
CA SER A 53 2.19 -2.70 11.03
C SER A 53 1.04 -3.50 10.40
N PHE A 54 0.27 -4.17 11.25
CA PHE A 54 -0.82 -5.03 10.84
C PHE A 54 -2.13 -4.67 11.54
N ALA A 55 -3.25 -4.90 10.86
CA ALA A 55 -4.57 -4.85 11.46
C ALA A 55 -5.55 -5.77 10.71
N VAL A 56 -6.52 -6.31 11.44
CA VAL A 56 -7.59 -7.11 10.84
C VAL A 56 -8.66 -6.17 10.29
N ALA A 57 -9.05 -6.35 9.04
CA ALA A 57 -10.15 -5.60 8.43
C ALA A 57 -11.53 -6.07 8.98
N PRO A 58 -12.53 -5.18 9.04
CA PRO A 58 -12.49 -3.77 8.66
C PRO A 58 -11.79 -2.88 9.70
N ILE A 59 -11.08 -1.85 9.23
CA ILE A 59 -10.46 -0.82 10.07
C ILE A 59 -11.13 0.54 9.84
N ASN A 60 -11.21 1.34 10.90
CA ASN A 60 -11.63 2.74 10.80
C ASN A 60 -10.43 3.69 10.61
N LYS A 61 -10.69 4.99 10.48
CA LYS A 61 -9.64 6.01 10.31
C LYS A 61 -8.66 6.06 11.49
N ASP A 62 -9.12 5.85 12.72
CA ASP A 62 -8.24 5.89 13.90
C ASP A 62 -7.30 4.68 13.93
N ASN A 63 -7.81 3.50 13.56
CA ASN A 63 -6.99 2.30 13.38
C ASN A 63 -5.94 2.52 12.28
N ALA A 64 -6.32 3.06 11.12
CA ALA A 64 -5.41 3.36 10.03
C ALA A 64 -4.32 4.38 10.42
N LYS A 65 -4.69 5.46 11.13
CA LYS A 65 -3.73 6.42 11.68
C LYS A 65 -2.75 5.76 12.64
N HIS A 66 -3.24 4.88 13.51
CA HIS A 66 -2.39 4.12 14.42
C HIS A 66 -1.43 3.19 13.66
N MET A 67 -1.92 2.47 12.64
CA MET A 67 -1.06 1.65 11.78
C MET A 67 0.08 2.46 11.18
N VAL A 68 -0.22 3.64 10.61
CA VAL A 68 0.79 4.50 9.99
C VAL A 68 1.79 5.04 11.03
N ALA A 69 1.32 5.46 12.21
CA ALA A 69 2.20 5.98 13.26
C ALA A 69 3.06 4.91 13.95
N SER A 70 2.69 3.62 13.82
CA SER A 70 3.32 2.52 14.56
C SER A 70 4.58 1.93 13.91
N ILE A 71 4.85 2.26 12.64
CA ILE A 71 6.11 1.87 12.00
C ILE A 71 7.27 2.71 12.57
N LYS A 72 8.43 2.09 12.78
CA LYS A 72 9.63 2.74 13.34
C LYS A 72 10.12 3.88 12.46
N THR A 73 9.89 3.77 11.16
CA THR A 73 10.29 4.73 10.13
C THR A 73 9.25 5.83 9.88
N TYR A 74 8.19 5.92 10.68
CA TYR A 74 7.21 7.02 10.63
C TYR A 74 7.83 8.43 10.59
N PRO A 75 8.93 8.74 11.33
CA PRO A 75 9.59 10.05 11.22
C PRO A 75 10.03 10.42 9.81
N LEU A 76 10.29 9.44 8.93
CA LEU A 76 10.55 9.71 7.52
C LEU A 76 9.29 10.24 6.84
N LEU A 77 8.11 9.64 7.06
CA LEU A 77 6.86 10.16 6.51
C LEU A 77 6.49 11.53 7.09
N ALA A 78 6.79 11.79 8.36
CA ALA A 78 6.59 13.08 9.01
C ALA A 78 7.58 14.18 8.55
N GLY A 79 8.56 13.84 7.71
CA GLY A 79 9.60 14.76 7.24
C GLY A 79 10.83 14.78 8.14
N VAL A 80 12.02 14.75 7.53
CA VAL A 80 13.30 14.89 8.23
C VAL A 80 14.08 16.08 7.69
N ARG A 81 14.72 16.86 8.57
CA ARG A 81 15.70 17.91 8.22
C ARG A 81 15.26 18.86 7.08
N GLY A 82 14.12 19.53 7.27
CA GLY A 82 13.64 20.54 6.32
C GLY A 82 12.91 19.99 5.10
N GLU A 83 12.74 18.66 5.01
CA GLU A 83 11.81 18.04 4.06
C GLU A 83 10.35 18.35 4.43
N GLU A 84 9.51 18.49 3.41
CA GLU A 84 8.07 18.52 3.60
C GLU A 84 7.55 17.15 4.09
N PRO A 85 6.57 17.13 5.02
CA PRO A 85 5.90 15.90 5.40
C PRO A 85 5.15 15.30 4.21
N SER A 86 5.00 13.97 4.21
CA SER A 86 4.15 13.25 3.27
C SER A 86 2.67 13.45 3.61
N ASP A 87 1.80 13.33 2.62
CA ASP A 87 0.35 13.38 2.81
C ASP A 87 -0.17 12.13 3.54
N ILE A 88 -0.10 12.14 4.88
CA ILE A 88 -0.51 11.03 5.74
C ILE A 88 -2.01 10.73 5.60
N ASP A 89 -2.84 11.76 5.42
CA ASP A 89 -4.28 11.59 5.31
C ASP A 89 -4.65 10.80 4.05
N SER A 90 -3.90 10.96 2.95
CA SER A 90 -4.06 10.14 1.74
C SER A 90 -3.73 8.66 1.95
N ILE A 91 -2.72 8.36 2.79
CA ILE A 91 -2.39 6.98 3.19
C ILE A 91 -3.55 6.38 4.01
N VAL A 92 -4.04 7.14 4.99
CA VAL A 92 -5.14 6.73 5.88
C VAL A 92 -6.41 6.45 5.07
N ASP A 93 -6.77 7.35 4.15
CA ASP A 93 -7.92 7.17 3.26
C ASP A 93 -7.77 5.90 2.39
N THR A 94 -6.58 5.70 1.80
CA THR A 94 -6.29 4.50 1.00
C THR A 94 -6.40 3.22 1.83
N LEU A 95 -5.84 3.19 3.03
CA LEU A 95 -5.95 2.05 3.95
C LEU A 95 -7.40 1.71 4.27
N THR A 96 -8.23 2.72 4.59
CA THR A 96 -9.65 2.50 4.88
C THR A 96 -10.45 2.01 3.67
N LYS A 97 -10.12 2.50 2.45
CA LYS A 97 -10.74 2.04 1.21
C LYS A 97 -10.36 0.61 0.86
N VAL A 98 -9.08 0.27 0.99
CA VAL A 98 -8.60 -1.11 0.82
C VAL A 98 -9.26 -2.02 1.83
N SER A 99 -9.35 -1.60 3.10
CA SER A 99 -10.02 -2.33 4.16
C SER A 99 -11.49 -2.64 3.84
N GLN A 100 -12.23 -1.66 3.35
CA GLN A 100 -13.61 -1.85 2.92
C GLN A 100 -13.69 -2.81 1.73
N MET A 101 -12.86 -2.59 0.71
CA MET A 101 -12.84 -3.40 -0.52
C MET A 101 -12.59 -4.89 -0.24
N VAL A 102 -11.63 -5.23 0.61
CA VAL A 102 -11.30 -6.64 0.90
C VAL A 102 -12.37 -7.33 1.74
N VAL A 103 -13.21 -6.57 2.45
CA VAL A 103 -14.39 -7.09 3.15
C VAL A 103 -15.54 -7.29 2.17
N ASP A 104 -15.77 -6.34 1.27
CA ASP A 104 -16.87 -6.37 0.28
C ASP A 104 -16.67 -7.44 -0.80
N PHE A 105 -15.41 -7.80 -1.08
CA PHE A 105 -15.06 -8.77 -2.13
C PHE A 105 -14.26 -9.94 -1.56
N PRO A 106 -14.94 -10.98 -1.01
CA PRO A 106 -14.28 -12.13 -0.41
C PRO A 106 -13.37 -12.93 -1.33
N GLN A 107 -13.60 -12.86 -2.63
CA GLN A 107 -12.75 -13.48 -3.65
C GLN A 107 -11.33 -12.90 -3.71
N ILE A 108 -11.09 -11.69 -3.18
CA ILE A 108 -9.73 -11.15 -3.11
C ILE A 108 -8.97 -11.87 -2.00
N LEU A 109 -8.07 -12.78 -2.38
CA LEU A 109 -7.26 -13.57 -1.46
C LEU A 109 -6.00 -12.82 -1.00
N GLU A 110 -5.40 -12.11 -1.95
CA GLU A 110 -4.21 -11.30 -1.76
C GLU A 110 -4.40 -9.98 -2.48
N PHE A 111 -3.94 -8.89 -1.89
CA PHE A 111 -3.93 -7.56 -2.50
C PHE A 111 -2.68 -6.80 -2.06
N GLU A 112 -2.04 -6.11 -2.99
CA GLU A 112 -0.83 -5.33 -2.72
C GLU A 112 -0.81 -4.09 -3.60
N ILE A 113 -0.51 -2.94 -3.00
CA ILE A 113 -0.07 -1.73 -3.67
C ILE A 113 1.41 -1.56 -3.33
N ASN A 114 2.29 -1.76 -4.31
CA ASN A 114 3.73 -1.69 -4.11
C ASN A 114 4.46 -1.23 -5.39
N PRO A 115 4.90 0.04 -5.49
CA PRO A 115 4.80 1.08 -4.47
C PRO A 115 3.48 1.87 -4.54
N LEU A 116 3.01 2.34 -3.38
CA LEU A 116 2.15 3.51 -3.27
C LEU A 116 3.06 4.73 -3.09
N MET A 117 3.06 5.65 -4.06
CA MET A 117 3.85 6.88 -3.99
C MET A 117 3.08 7.95 -3.23
N VAL A 118 3.58 8.39 -2.08
CA VAL A 118 2.97 9.43 -1.25
C VAL A 118 3.67 10.76 -1.50
N LEU A 119 2.93 11.74 -2.00
CA LEU A 119 3.45 13.07 -2.33
C LEU A 119 3.50 13.96 -1.07
N PRO A 120 4.09 15.17 -1.14
CA PRO A 120 4.07 16.10 -0.02
C PRO A 120 2.64 16.42 0.44
N ASP A 121 2.52 16.86 1.68
CA ASP A 121 1.24 17.14 2.34
C ASP A 121 0.27 17.95 1.47
N GLY A 122 -0.98 17.46 1.37
CA GLY A 122 -2.04 18.03 0.53
C GLY A 122 -1.98 17.67 -0.96
N GLN A 123 -0.99 16.90 -1.42
CA GLN A 123 -0.88 16.47 -2.82
C GLN A 123 -1.34 15.02 -3.07
N GLY A 124 -1.71 14.29 -2.04
CA GLY A 124 -2.23 12.93 -2.12
C GLY A 124 -1.19 11.84 -2.37
N CYS A 125 -1.66 10.69 -2.86
CA CYS A 125 -0.83 9.53 -3.19
C CYS A 125 -1.26 8.87 -4.50
N VAL A 126 -0.35 8.12 -5.13
CA VAL A 126 -0.58 7.43 -6.41
C VAL A 126 -0.11 5.98 -6.31
N ALA A 127 -1.01 5.03 -6.59
CA ALA A 127 -0.65 3.62 -6.71
C ALA A 127 0.13 3.41 -8.02
N MET A 128 1.40 3.04 -7.92
CA MET A 128 2.27 2.87 -9.10
C MET A 128 2.16 1.47 -9.69
N ASP A 129 1.96 0.47 -8.83
CA ASP A 129 1.68 -0.91 -9.21
C ASP A 129 0.69 -1.51 -8.22
N ILE A 130 -0.15 -2.41 -8.72
CA ILE A 130 -1.15 -3.14 -7.94
C ILE A 130 -1.14 -4.59 -8.39
N ARG A 131 -1.12 -5.49 -7.41
CA ARG A 131 -1.30 -6.92 -7.62
C ARG A 131 -2.41 -7.44 -6.73
N LEU A 132 -3.23 -8.33 -7.27
CA LEU A 132 -4.18 -9.08 -6.47
C LEU A 132 -4.36 -10.48 -7.04
N THR A 133 -4.73 -11.41 -6.15
CA THR A 133 -5.07 -12.79 -6.49
C THR A 133 -6.55 -13.00 -6.18
N LEU A 134 -7.26 -13.61 -7.13
CA LEU A 134 -8.65 -13.99 -6.95
C LEU A 134 -8.74 -15.49 -6.63
N GLY A 135 -9.57 -15.83 -5.66
CA GLY A 135 -10.01 -17.19 -5.41
C GLY A 135 -11.17 -17.57 -6.32
N ASP A 136 -11.37 -18.87 -6.48
CA ASP A 136 -12.58 -19.40 -7.13
C ASP A 136 -13.81 -19.19 -6.22
N GLU A 137 -15.01 -19.12 -6.81
CA GLU A 137 -16.29 -19.04 -6.07
C GLU A 137 -16.57 -20.29 -5.21
#